data_AF-A0A832JPX8-F1
#
_entry.id   AF-A0A832JPX8-F1
#
_cell.length_a   1.000
_cell.length_b   1.000
_cell.length_c   1.000
_cell.angle_alpha   90.00
_cell.angle_beta   90.00
_cell.angle_gamma   90.00
#
_symmetry.space_group_name_H-M   'P 1'
#
loop_
_entity.id
_entity.type
_entity.pdbx_description
1 polymer ?
#
loop_
_entity_poly.entity_id
_entity_poly.type
_entity_poly.pdbx_seq_one_letter_code
_entity_poly.pdbx_strand_id
1 'polypeptide(L)' 'MAAELWNLNPRQRLVLTYPYADDDEASRRIVELSILGVKRLVFEGPVELWGLRVLAKGTTSVVVKGEAFGAQVA' A
#
# COMPACT_ATOMS: atom_id res chain seq x y z
N MET A 1 -9.38 6.18 1.86
CA MET A 1 -8.50 7.37 1.98
C MET A 1 -7.35 7.20 1.00
N ALA A 2 -7.07 8.20 0.14
CA ALA A 2 -5.94 8.14 -0.79
C ALA A 2 -4.69 8.79 -0.17
N ALA A 3 -3.51 8.25 -0.45
CA ALA A 3 -2.23 8.76 0.00
C ALA A 3 -1.20 8.75 -1.14
N GLU A 4 -0.36 9.79 -1.20
CA GLU A 4 0.76 9.85 -2.13
C GLU A 4 1.82 8.80 -1.75
N LEU A 5 2.29 8.03 -2.73
CA LEU A 5 3.19 6.89 -2.52
C LEU A 5 4.50 7.28 -1.80
N TRP A 6 5.02 8.47 -2.07
CA TRP A 6 6.26 8.97 -1.45
C TRP A 6 6.05 9.65 -0.10
N ASN A 7 4.81 9.84 0.35
CA ASN A 7 4.46 10.52 1.60
C ASN A 7 3.62 9.63 2.54
N LEU A 8 3.95 8.34 2.57
CA LEU A 8 3.30 7.39 3.48
C LEU A 8 3.81 7.58 4.91
N ASN A 9 2.98 8.14 5.78
CA ASN A 9 2.31 7.36 6.81
C ASN A 9 3.04 6.17 7.51
N PRO A 10 3.45 6.16 8.81
CA PRO A 10 3.94 4.92 9.44
C PRO A 10 2.97 3.73 9.38
N ARG A 11 1.65 3.96 9.54
CA ARG A 11 0.64 2.89 9.43
C ARG A 11 0.48 2.41 7.98
N GLN A 12 0.62 3.31 7.02
CA GLN A 12 0.52 2.98 5.60
C GLN A 12 1.74 2.19 5.13
N ARG A 13 2.94 2.52 5.63
CA ARG A 13 4.17 1.73 5.42
C ARG A 13 4.04 0.32 6.01
N LEU A 14 3.40 0.20 7.18
CA LEU A 14 3.15 -1.09 7.81
C LEU A 14 2.24 -2.01 6.95
N VAL A 15 1.33 -1.43 6.16
CA VAL A 15 0.55 -2.20 5.18
C VAL A 15 1.43 -2.75 4.06
N LEU A 16 2.42 -1.99 3.60
CA LEU A 16 3.36 -2.44 2.55
C LEU A 16 4.30 -3.55 3.02
N THR A 17 4.54 -3.64 4.32
CA THR A 17 5.48 -4.58 4.93
C THR A 17 4.81 -5.64 5.79
N TYR A 18 3.48 -5.77 5.64
CA TYR A 18 2.71 -6.77 6.37
C TYR A 18 3.43 -8.13 6.42
N PRO A 19 3.54 -8.77 7.60
CA PRO A 19 2.80 -8.47 8.83
C PRO A 19 3.51 -7.59 9.87
N TYR A 20 4.75 -7.14 9.65
CA TYR A 20 5.54 -6.40 10.65
C TYR A 20 6.19 -5.15 10.05
N ALA A 21 6.57 -4.18 10.89
CA ALA A 21 7.26 -2.99 10.40
C ALA A 21 8.69 -3.33 9.97
N ASP A 22 9.06 -2.92 8.76
CA ASP A 22 10.43 -2.97 8.24
C ASP A 22 10.63 -1.76 7.33
N ASP A 23 11.51 -0.84 7.71
CA ASP A 23 11.68 0.42 6.97
C ASP A 23 12.44 0.24 5.65
N ASP A 24 13.35 -0.75 5.59
CA ASP A 24 14.12 -1.06 4.38
C ASP A 24 13.20 -1.71 3.34
N GLU A 25 12.38 -2.67 3.76
CA GLU A 25 11.39 -3.31 2.90
C GLU A 25 10.32 -2.31 2.47
N ALA A 26 9.85 -1.42 3.35
CA ALA A 26 8.88 -0.38 2.98
C ALA A 26 9.45 0.53 1.88
N SER A 27 10.72 0.91 1.99
CA SER A 27 11.42 1.73 1.01
C SER A 27 11.56 0.98 -0.33
N ARG A 28 11.90 -0.31 -0.31
CA ARG A 28 11.94 -1.14 -1.52
C ARG A 28 10.58 -1.23 -2.20
N ARG A 29 9.51 -1.49 -1.44
CA ARG A 29 8.14 -1.57 -1.97
C ARG A 29 7.68 -0.26 -2.59
N ILE A 30 8.01 0.87 -1.98
CA ILE A 30 7.74 2.20 -2.55
C ILE A 30 8.44 2.36 -3.91
N VAL A 31 9.72 1.96 -4.01
CA VAL A 31 10.46 2.02 -5.28
C VAL A 31 9.86 1.08 -6.33
N GLU A 32 9.55 -0.17 -5.98
CA GLU A 32 8.93 -1.14 -6.87
C GLU A 32 7.58 -0.63 -7.43
N LEU A 33 6.71 -0.13 -6.56
CA LEU A 33 5.41 0.44 -6.94
C LEU A 33 5.58 1.69 -7.83
N SER A 34 6.57 2.54 -7.53
CA SER A 34 6.86 3.71 -8.34
C SER A 34 7.35 3.32 -9.74
N ILE A 35 8.15 2.26 -9.88
CA ILE A 35 8.60 1.73 -11.18
C ILE A 35 7.41 1.20 -11.99
N LEU A 36 6.43 0.58 -11.31
CA LEU A 36 5.16 0.16 -11.92
C LEU A 36 4.23 1.34 -12.24
N GLY A 37 4.65 2.59 -11.98
CA GLY A 37 3.91 3.80 -12.29
C GLY A 37 2.81 4.15 -11.28
N VAL A 38 2.77 3.47 -10.14
CA VAL A 38 1.84 3.79 -9.05
C VAL A 38 2.23 5.12 -8.43
N LYS A 39 1.26 6.03 -8.30
CA LYS A 39 1.46 7.36 -7.69
C LYS A 39 0.75 7.50 -6.36
N ARG A 40 -0.43 6.89 -6.24
CA ARG A 40 -1.25 6.93 -5.04
C ARG A 40 -1.68 5.54 -4.62
N LEU A 41 -1.78 5.33 -3.31
CA LEU A 41 -2.43 4.18 -2.71
C LEU A 41 -3.78 4.60 -2.13
N VAL A 42 -4.80 3.79 -2.36
CA VAL A 42 -6.16 4.00 -1.87
C VAL A 42 -6.48 2.94 -0.83
N PHE A 43 -6.51 3.38 0.44
CA PHE A 43 -6.88 2.57 1.58
C PHE A 43 -8.40 2.54 1.73
N GLU A 44 -9.02 1.60 1.03
CA GLU A 44 -10.45 1.25 1.06
C GLU A 44 -10.63 -0.26 0.93
N GLY A 45 -11.82 -0.76 1.24
CA GLY A 45 -12.16 -2.17 1.12
C GLY A 45 -12.76 -2.76 2.40
N PRO A 46 -13.09 -4.07 2.37
CA PRO A 46 -13.80 -4.74 3.46
C PRO A 46 -12.90 -5.18 4.62
N VAL A 47 -11.58 -5.25 4.43
CA VAL A 47 -10.63 -5.73 5.44
C VAL A 47 -9.96 -4.54 6.12
N GLU A 48 -9.87 -4.57 7.46
CA GLU A 48 -9.16 -3.57 8.25
C GLU A 48 -7.82 -4.09 8.77
N LEU A 49 -6.76 -3.31 8.58
CA LEU A 49 -5.41 -3.53 9.08
C LEU A 49 -4.88 -2.24 9.70
N TRP A 50 -4.60 -2.25 11.00
CA TRP A 50 -4.04 -1.09 11.73
C TRP A 50 -4.82 0.23 11.52
N GLY A 51 -6.15 0.15 11.43
CA GLY A 51 -7.03 1.29 11.19
C GLY A 51 -7.04 1.81 9.75
N LEU A 52 -6.44 1.09 8.81
CA LEU A 52 -6.54 1.32 7.37
C LEU A 52 -7.38 0.21 6.74
N ARG A 53 -8.13 0.55 5.69
CA ARG A 53 -8.92 -0.42 4.92
C ARG A 53 -8.16 -0.86 3.67
N VAL A 54 -8.23 -2.14 3.35
CA VAL A 54 -7.59 -2.78 2.20
C VAL A 54 -8.57 -3.72 1.51
N LEU A 55 -8.29 -4.06 0.25
CA LEU A 55 -9.18 -4.90 -0.56
C LEU A 55 -9.21 -6.35 -0.07
N ALA A 56 -8.04 -6.88 0.27
CA ALA A 56 -7.89 -8.23 0.80
C ALA A 56 -6.61 -8.39 1.62
N LYS A 57 -6.60 -9.38 2.51
CA LYS A 57 -5.39 -9.92 3.12
C LYS A 57 -5.35 -11.43 2.91
N GLY A 58 -4.20 -11.94 2.51
CA GLY A 58 -3.85 -13.36 2.55
C GLY A 58 -2.96 -13.68 3.75
N THR A 59 -2.49 -14.92 3.81
CA THR A 59 -1.49 -15.35 4.80
C THR A 59 -0.16 -14.62 4.62
N THR A 60 0.19 -14.29 3.38
CA THR A 60 1.50 -13.72 3.00
C THR A 60 1.41 -12.46 2.14
N SER A 61 0.21 -11.93 1.91
CA SER A 61 0.01 -10.79 1.01
C SER A 61 -1.10 -9.86 1.49
N VAL A 62 -1.02 -8.60 1.07
CA VAL A 62 -2.08 -7.62 1.23
C VAL A 62 -2.34 -6.97 -0.13
N VAL A 63 -3.62 -6.84 -0.48
CA VAL A 63 -4.05 -6.21 -1.73
C VAL A 63 -4.57 -4.82 -1.40
N VAL A 64 -3.91 -3.81 -1.95
CA VAL A 64 -4.27 -2.39 -1.79
C VAL A 64 -4.53 -1.82 -3.17
N LYS A 65 -5.58 -1.00 -3.28
CA LYS A 65 -5.88 -0.30 -4.52
C LYS A 65 -4.84 0.79 -4.76
N GLY A 66 -4.41 0.95 -6.00
CA GLY A 66 -3.47 1.98 -6.43
C GLY A 66 -4.04 2.80 -7.59
N GLU A 67 -3.36 3.90 -7.89
CA GLU A 67 -3.55 4.66 -9.11
C GLU A 67 -2.24 4.71 -9.89
N ALA A 68 -2.25 4.16 -11.10
CA ALA A 68 -1.11 4.10 -12.00
C ALA A 68 -1.52 4.57 -13.39
N PHE A 69 -0.71 5.44 -14.01
CA PHE A 69 -0.95 5.98 -15.36
C PHE A 69 -2.38 6.55 -15.59
N GLY A 70 -3.00 7.11 -14.54
CA GLY A 70 -4.36 7.67 -14.61
C GLY A 70 -5.49 6.64 -14.51
N ALA A 71 -5.17 5.36 -14.27
CA ALA A 71 -6.12 4.27 -14.06
C ALA A 71 -6.03 3.73 -12.62
N GLN A 72 -7.14 3.15 -12.14
CA GLN A 72 -7.15 2.43 -10.86
C GLN A 72 -6.71 0.98 -11.08
N VAL A 73 -5.81 0.51 -10.21
CA VAL A 73 -5.21 -0.83 -10.23
C VAL A 73 -5.31 -1.48 -8.84
N ALA A 74 -5.18 -2.80 -8.76
CA ALA A 74 -5.14 -3.56 -7.51
C ALA A 74 -4.24 -4.79 -7.67
#